data_AF-W6Q1W2-F1
#
_entry.id   AF-W6Q1W2-F1
#
_cell.length_a   1.000
_cell.length_b   1.000
_cell.length_c   1.000
_cell.angle_alpha   90.00
_cell.angle_beta   90.00
_cell.angle_gamma   90.00
#
_symmetry.space_group_name_H-M   'P 1'
#
loop_
_entity.id
_entity.type
_entity.pdbx_description
1 polymer ?
#
loop_
_entity_poly.entity_id
_entity_poly.type
_entity_poly.pdbx_seq_one_letter_code
_entity_poly.pdbx_strand_id
1 'polypeptide(L)'
;MRALYHLIDDEGHYIKPHTILATGDAAVVVQREDVAIKMAVVYKNNTLEEVEQNRSKIRREQEVWRRLQPDFNTPVEGIVHCLDLPGDTIEMRYMSGGTLSKWLRHRARPSIELQKRWFRQLAIGLHNLHQSCVIHSDILSRNILLDGSLNVAICDLGASSIMPIDAVLADAVDDYNCSIWTDLCQLGIVFYEIATGRRTSVSLYHHSGSDDSVARFPSRDMLPALGKQIWARDIIETCWREGGYGAVGAVGILAKLDKMQGSRRR
;
A
#
# COMPACT_ATOMS: atom_id res chain seq x y z
N MET A 1 -6.50 8.26 -31.03
CA MET A 1 -7.20 6.97 -31.25
C MET A 1 -6.29 5.89 -30.67
N ARG A 2 -6.48 5.49 -29.40
CA ARG A 2 -5.62 4.46 -28.78
C ARG A 2 -5.97 3.13 -29.44
N ALA A 3 -4.99 2.49 -30.08
CA ALA A 3 -5.15 1.08 -30.47
C ALA A 3 -5.59 0.31 -29.22
N LEU A 4 -6.67 -0.46 -29.34
CA LEU A 4 -7.11 -1.38 -28.28
C LEU A 4 -6.04 -2.47 -28.18
N TYR A 5 -5.01 -2.21 -27.40
CA TYR A 5 -4.03 -3.22 -27.04
C TYR A 5 -4.76 -4.25 -26.18
N HIS A 6 -5.14 -5.36 -26.80
CA HIS A 6 -5.84 -6.43 -26.11
C HIS A 6 -4.84 -7.21 -25.26
N LEU A 7 -5.01 -7.12 -23.94
CA LEU A 7 -4.24 -7.90 -22.97
C LEU A 7 -4.52 -9.39 -23.15
N ILE A 8 -3.48 -10.19 -23.03
CA ILE A 8 -3.55 -11.64 -23.04
C ILE A 8 -3.03 -12.21 -21.72
N ASP A 9 -3.53 -13.37 -21.31
CA ASP A 9 -3.00 -14.14 -20.20
C ASP A 9 -1.80 -15.00 -20.63
N ASP A 10 -1.22 -15.75 -19.70
CA ASP A 10 -0.05 -16.61 -19.95
C ASP A 10 -0.31 -17.75 -20.95
N GLU A 11 -1.59 -18.06 -21.22
CA GLU A 11 -2.01 -19.05 -22.23
C GLU A 11 -2.23 -18.40 -23.61
N GLY A 12 -2.11 -17.07 -23.71
CA GLY A 12 -2.35 -16.31 -24.93
C GLY A 12 -3.82 -15.98 -25.19
N HIS A 13 -4.71 -16.24 -24.22
CA HIS A 13 -6.12 -15.91 -24.32
C HIS A 13 -6.39 -14.45 -23.96
N TYR A 14 -7.35 -13.82 -24.64
CA TYR A 14 -7.71 -12.44 -24.33
C TYR A 14 -8.35 -12.30 -22.96
N ILE A 15 -7.84 -11.37 -22.16
CA ILE A 15 -8.42 -11.01 -20.87
C ILE A 15 -9.71 -10.23 -21.11
N LYS A 16 -10.80 -10.68 -20.47
CA LYS A 16 -12.12 -10.04 -20.57
C LYS A 16 -12.09 -8.67 -19.87
N PRO A 17 -12.48 -7.56 -20.51
CA PRO A 17 -12.37 -6.23 -19.90
C PRO A 17 -13.09 -6.07 -18.55
N HIS A 18 -14.23 -6.73 -18.36
CA HIS A 18 -15.03 -6.64 -17.12
C HIS A 18 -14.40 -7.37 -15.93
N THR A 19 -13.39 -8.23 -16.15
CA THR A 19 -12.68 -8.90 -15.06
C THR A 19 -11.47 -8.09 -14.59
N ILE A 20 -11.08 -7.03 -15.30
CA ILE A 20 -9.90 -6.23 -14.95
C ILE A 20 -10.24 -5.31 -13.77
N LEU A 21 -9.52 -5.50 -12.66
CA LEU A 21 -9.64 -4.69 -11.45
C LEU A 21 -8.73 -3.47 -11.50
N ALA A 22 -7.52 -3.64 -12.03
CA ALA A 22 -6.50 -2.62 -12.17
C ALA A 22 -5.52 -2.94 -13.30
N THR A 23 -4.93 -1.89 -13.87
CA THR A 23 -3.84 -1.99 -14.85
C THR A 23 -2.80 -0.95 -14.49
N GLY A 24 -1.56 -1.39 -14.29
CA GLY A 24 -0.38 -0.55 -14.14
C GLY A 24 0.55 -0.71 -15.34
N ASP A 25 1.76 -0.17 -15.22
CA ASP A 25 2.72 -0.17 -16.34
C ASP A 25 3.26 -1.56 -16.67
N ALA A 26 3.47 -2.40 -15.64
CA ALA A 26 4.05 -3.74 -15.79
C ALA A 26 3.10 -4.88 -15.40
N ALA A 27 2.00 -4.58 -14.71
CA ALA A 27 1.11 -5.60 -14.17
C ALA A 27 -0.37 -5.28 -14.41
N VAL A 28 -1.15 -6.32 -14.65
CA VAL A 28 -2.61 -6.29 -14.67
C VAL A 28 -3.15 -7.14 -13.52
N VAL A 29 -4.21 -6.66 -12.88
CA VAL A 29 -4.92 -7.41 -11.84
C VAL A 29 -6.30 -7.76 -12.37
N VAL A 30 -6.62 -9.06 -12.38
CA VAL A 30 -7.90 -9.59 -12.84
C VAL A 30 -8.62 -10.30 -11.71
N GLN A 31 -9.94 -10.24 -11.69
CA GLN A 31 -10.78 -11.02 -10.81
C GLN A 31 -11.14 -12.35 -11.47
N ARG A 32 -10.97 -13.45 -10.74
CA ARG A 32 -11.54 -14.76 -11.05
C ARG A 32 -12.22 -15.26 -9.78
N GLU A 33 -13.55 -15.27 -9.79
CA GLU A 33 -14.37 -15.60 -8.60
C GLU A 33 -13.99 -14.73 -7.39
N ASP A 34 -13.56 -15.34 -6.28
CA ASP A 34 -13.13 -14.68 -5.04
C ASP A 34 -11.62 -14.46 -4.96
N VAL A 35 -10.91 -14.59 -6.09
CA VAL A 35 -9.46 -14.40 -6.22
C VAL A 35 -9.15 -13.20 -7.12
N ALA A 36 -8.22 -12.36 -6.66
CA ALA A 36 -7.58 -11.33 -7.47
C ALA A 36 -6.20 -11.86 -7.91
N ILE A 37 -5.98 -11.98 -9.21
CA ILE A 37 -4.74 -12.50 -9.80
C ILE A 37 -3.99 -11.33 -10.41
N LYS A 38 -2.79 -11.06 -9.90
CA LYS A 38 -1.84 -10.10 -10.48
C LYS A 38 -0.86 -10.85 -11.38
N MET A 39 -0.73 -10.39 -12.61
CA MET A 39 0.15 -10.99 -13.62
C MET A 39 0.80 -9.90 -14.47
N ALA A 40 1.84 -10.27 -15.22
CA ALA A 40 2.53 -9.35 -16.12
C ALA A 40 1.58 -8.79 -17.19
N VAL A 41 1.76 -7.52 -17.56
CA VAL A 41 1.12 -6.96 -18.76
C VAL A 41 1.75 -7.62 -19.98
N VAL A 42 0.91 -8.28 -20.77
CA VAL A 42 1.29 -8.88 -22.04
C VAL A 42 0.28 -8.48 -23.11
N TYR A 43 0.79 -7.86 -24.18
CA TYR A 43 0.06 -7.57 -25.39
C TYR A 43 0.53 -8.49 -26.52
N LYS A 44 -0.36 -8.80 -27.47
CA LYS A 44 -0.04 -9.69 -28.61
C LYS A 44 1.19 -9.29 -29.43
N ASN A 45 1.52 -8.00 -29.45
CA ASN A 45 2.63 -7.48 -30.23
C ASN A 45 3.86 -7.15 -29.36
N ASN A 46 3.85 -7.49 -28.07
CA ASN A 46 5.04 -7.29 -27.24
C ASN A 46 6.17 -8.19 -27.70
N THR A 47 7.40 -7.69 -27.56
CA THR A 47 8.60 -8.51 -27.71
C THR A 47 8.72 -9.46 -26.51
N LEU A 48 9.45 -10.56 -26.69
CA LEU A 48 9.75 -11.47 -25.57
C LEU A 48 10.51 -10.77 -24.44
N GLU A 49 11.34 -9.79 -24.78
CA GLU A 49 12.09 -9.00 -23.82
C GLU A 49 11.17 -8.10 -22.98
N GLU A 50 10.21 -7.41 -23.59
CA GLU A 50 9.23 -6.58 -22.87
C GLU A 50 8.38 -7.42 -21.91
N VAL A 51 7.96 -8.61 -22.35
CA VAL A 51 7.19 -9.55 -21.51
C VAL A 51 8.03 -10.02 -20.34
N GLU A 52 9.29 -10.39 -20.57
CA GLU A 52 10.19 -10.85 -19.53
C GLU A 52 10.54 -9.75 -18.53
N GLN A 53 10.69 -8.50 -18.97
CA GLN A 53 10.84 -7.34 -18.08
C GLN A 53 9.63 -7.18 -17.16
N ASN A 54 8.41 -7.34 -17.66
CA ASN A 54 7.20 -7.28 -16.84
C ASN A 54 7.10 -8.48 -15.88
N ARG A 55 7.42 -9.70 -16.33
CA ARG A 55 7.43 -10.91 -15.48
C ARG A 55 8.48 -10.83 -14.38
N SER A 56 9.67 -10.32 -14.66
CA SER A 56 10.71 -10.11 -13.65
C SER A 56 10.26 -9.20 -12.51
N LYS A 57 9.43 -8.18 -12.79
CA LYS A 57 8.83 -7.30 -11.78
C LYS A 57 7.83 -8.07 -10.90
N ILE A 58 7.02 -8.96 -11.48
CA ILE A 58 6.14 -9.85 -10.70
C ILE A 58 6.95 -10.77 -9.79
N ARG A 59 8.00 -11.41 -10.32
CA ARG A 59 8.89 -12.28 -9.52
C ARG A 59 9.58 -11.53 -8.38
N ARG A 60 10.00 -10.28 -8.61
CA ARG A 60 10.56 -9.44 -7.54
C ARG A 60 9.54 -9.20 -6.41
N GLU A 61 8.30 -8.89 -6.76
CA GLU A 61 7.21 -8.72 -5.79
C GLU A 61 6.87 -10.03 -5.05
N GLN A 62 6.92 -11.17 -5.74
CA GLN A 62 6.76 -12.49 -5.12
C GLN A 62 7.78 -12.75 -3.99
N GLU A 63 9.02 -12.28 -4.12
CA GLU A 63 10.01 -12.41 -3.04
C GLU A 63 9.59 -11.63 -1.78
N VAL A 64 8.94 -10.49 -1.95
CA VAL A 64 8.40 -9.71 -0.82
C VAL A 64 7.27 -10.49 -0.14
N TRP A 65 6.38 -11.10 -0.93
CA TRP A 65 5.33 -11.97 -0.39
C TRP A 65 5.89 -13.17 0.38
N ARG A 66 6.92 -13.84 -0.14
CA ARG A 66 7.57 -14.97 0.56
C ARG A 66 8.24 -14.53 1.86
N ARG A 67 8.80 -13.32 1.91
CA ARG A 67 9.36 -12.74 3.16
C ARG A 67 8.27 -12.44 4.18
N LEU A 68 7.15 -11.87 3.73
CA LEU A 68 6.09 -11.38 4.60
C LEU A 68 5.18 -12.51 5.12
N GLN A 69 4.85 -13.47 4.24
CA GLN A 69 3.89 -14.53 4.50
C GLN A 69 4.52 -15.89 4.09
N PRO A 70 5.47 -16.44 4.89
CA PRO A 70 6.14 -17.69 4.55
C PRO A 70 5.21 -18.92 4.55
N ASP A 71 4.04 -18.83 5.19
CA ASP A 71 2.95 -19.80 5.10
C ASP A 71 1.68 -19.13 4.58
N PHE A 72 1.26 -19.48 3.36
CA PHE A 72 0.07 -18.88 2.74
C PHE A 72 -1.27 -19.34 3.31
N ASN A 73 -1.28 -20.25 4.28
CA ASN A 73 -2.50 -20.59 5.01
C ASN A 73 -2.80 -19.62 6.16
N THR A 74 -1.81 -18.82 6.56
CA THR A 74 -1.91 -17.93 7.72
C THR A 74 -1.84 -16.46 7.26
N PRO A 75 -2.98 -15.73 7.26
CA PRO A 75 -2.99 -14.33 6.85
C PRO A 75 -2.18 -13.43 7.78
N VAL A 76 -1.49 -12.45 7.20
CA VAL A 76 -0.84 -11.36 7.94
C VAL A 76 -1.86 -10.24 8.18
N GLU A 77 -2.12 -9.90 9.45
CA GLU A 77 -3.10 -8.87 9.80
C GLU A 77 -2.74 -7.51 9.17
N GLY A 78 -3.74 -6.83 8.58
CA GLY A 78 -3.57 -5.52 7.97
C GLY A 78 -2.95 -5.51 6.57
N ILE A 79 -2.59 -6.68 6.03
CA ILE A 79 -2.12 -6.87 4.65
C ILE A 79 -3.13 -7.74 3.89
N VAL A 80 -3.28 -7.53 2.58
CA VAL A 80 -4.10 -8.42 1.74
C VAL A 80 -3.53 -9.84 1.81
N HIS A 81 -4.42 -10.83 1.94
CA HIS A 81 -4.00 -12.21 2.03
C HIS A 81 -3.53 -12.73 0.67
N CYS A 82 -2.25 -13.08 0.56
CA CYS A 82 -1.73 -13.87 -0.56
C CYS A 82 -2.23 -15.30 -0.41
N LEU A 83 -2.73 -15.90 -1.47
CA LEU A 83 -3.28 -17.25 -1.48
C LEU A 83 -2.26 -18.23 -2.06
N ASP A 84 -1.62 -17.85 -3.16
CA ASP A 84 -0.61 -18.66 -3.83
C ASP A 84 0.22 -17.80 -4.80
N LEU A 85 1.35 -18.33 -5.25
CA LEU A 85 2.26 -17.74 -6.23
C LEU A 85 2.52 -18.68 -7.43
N PRO A 86 1.50 -19.08 -8.21
CA PRO A 86 1.69 -20.02 -9.31
C PRO A 86 2.37 -19.32 -10.49
N GLY A 87 3.50 -19.88 -10.96
CA GLY A 87 4.27 -19.31 -12.06
C GLY A 87 4.68 -17.84 -11.82
N ASP A 88 4.50 -16.99 -12.82
CA ASP A 88 4.75 -15.54 -12.74
C ASP A 88 3.48 -14.75 -12.38
N THR A 89 2.69 -15.28 -11.44
CA THR A 89 1.47 -14.63 -10.95
C THR A 89 1.42 -14.57 -9.43
N ILE A 90 0.59 -13.67 -8.91
CA ILE A 90 0.31 -13.54 -7.48
C ILE A 90 -1.20 -13.64 -7.30
N GLU A 91 -1.65 -14.68 -6.62
CA GLU A 91 -3.06 -14.86 -6.27
C GLU A 91 -3.32 -14.29 -4.89
N MET A 92 -4.28 -13.40 -4.78
CA MET A 92 -4.66 -12.72 -3.54
C MET A 92 -6.15 -12.86 -3.30
N ARG A 93 -6.56 -12.81 -2.04
CA ARG A 93 -7.98 -12.69 -1.68
C ARG A 93 -8.59 -11.46 -2.38
N TYR A 94 -9.70 -11.65 -3.06
CA TYR A 94 -10.45 -10.55 -3.65
C TYR A 94 -11.06 -9.65 -2.55
N MET A 95 -10.81 -8.35 -2.67
CA MET A 95 -11.29 -7.32 -1.73
C MET A 95 -12.44 -6.54 -2.38
N SER A 96 -13.66 -7.01 -2.14
CA SER A 96 -14.88 -6.58 -2.85
C SER A 96 -15.30 -5.13 -2.63
N GLY A 97 -14.81 -4.47 -1.58
CA GLY A 97 -15.01 -3.05 -1.32
C GLY A 97 -14.16 -2.12 -2.20
N GLY A 98 -13.22 -2.68 -2.98
CA GLY A 98 -12.34 -1.94 -3.86
C GLY A 98 -11.32 -1.08 -3.10
N THR A 99 -10.76 -0.07 -3.76
CA THR A 99 -9.74 0.79 -3.14
C THR A 99 -10.34 1.83 -2.20
N LEU A 100 -9.62 2.15 -1.12
CA LEU A 100 -9.98 3.21 -0.18
C LEU A 100 -10.10 4.56 -0.90
N SER A 101 -9.24 4.83 -1.87
CA SER A 101 -9.32 6.04 -2.67
C SER A 101 -10.64 6.14 -3.45
N LYS A 102 -11.13 5.03 -4.04
CA LYS A 102 -12.45 4.99 -4.70
C LYS A 102 -13.56 5.12 -3.66
N TRP A 103 -13.46 4.45 -2.51
CA TRP A 103 -14.45 4.53 -1.44
C TRP A 103 -14.64 5.96 -0.93
N LEU A 104 -13.55 6.65 -0.60
CA LEU A 104 -13.56 8.03 -0.09
C LEU A 104 -14.10 9.05 -1.11
N ARG A 105 -14.01 8.75 -2.41
CA ARG A 105 -14.52 9.64 -3.48
C ARG A 105 -16.03 9.61 -3.60
N HIS A 106 -16.64 8.44 -3.40
CA HIS A 106 -18.06 8.22 -3.70
C HIS A 106 -18.95 8.26 -2.45
N ARG A 107 -18.36 8.34 -1.25
CA ARG A 107 -19.10 8.27 0.01
C ARG A 107 -18.80 9.48 0.89
N ALA A 108 -19.72 9.74 1.81
CA ALA A 108 -19.49 10.70 2.88
C ALA A 108 -18.29 10.27 3.74
N ARG A 109 -17.72 11.25 4.44
CA ARG A 109 -16.64 11.03 5.41
C ARG A 109 -17.04 9.89 6.37
N PRO A 110 -16.16 8.90 6.60
CA PRO A 110 -16.44 7.78 7.49
C PRO A 110 -16.71 8.26 8.92
N SER A 111 -17.48 7.51 9.71
CA SER A 111 -17.65 7.82 11.14
C SER A 111 -16.32 7.74 11.89
N ILE A 112 -16.21 8.44 13.03
CA ILE A 112 -14.97 8.43 13.83
C ILE A 112 -14.61 6.99 14.27
N GLU A 113 -15.61 6.18 14.59
CA GLU A 113 -15.46 4.78 14.97
C GLU A 113 -14.87 3.95 13.82
N LEU A 114 -15.33 4.16 12.58
CA LEU A 114 -14.77 3.51 11.40
C LEU A 114 -13.35 4.01 11.09
N GLN A 115 -13.10 5.32 11.23
CA GLN A 115 -11.76 5.90 11.09
C GLN A 115 -10.77 5.28 12.09
N LYS A 116 -11.16 5.15 13.36
CA LYS A 116 -10.32 4.50 14.40
C LYS A 116 -10.00 3.04 14.05
N ARG A 117 -10.99 2.30 13.55
CA ARG A 117 -10.79 0.91 13.10
C ARG A 117 -9.77 0.85 11.96
N TRP A 118 -9.93 1.68 10.94
CA TRP A 118 -9.00 1.73 9.81
C TRP A 118 -7.60 2.16 10.22
N PHE A 119 -7.46 3.17 11.07
CA PHE A 119 -6.16 3.60 11.59
C PHE A 119 -5.45 2.45 12.30
N ARG A 120 -6.19 1.66 13.09
CA ARG A 120 -5.64 0.49 13.78
C ARG A 120 -5.18 -0.58 12.80
N GLN A 121 -6.04 -0.98 11.86
CA GLN A 121 -5.72 -2.01 10.86
C GLN A 121 -4.51 -1.64 10.01
N LEU A 122 -4.41 -0.39 9.56
CA LEU A 122 -3.28 0.08 8.76
C LEU A 122 -2.00 0.22 9.58
N ALA A 123 -2.08 0.65 10.84
CA ALA A 123 -0.92 0.67 11.72
C ALA A 123 -0.39 -0.74 12.02
N ILE A 124 -1.28 -1.73 12.17
CA ILE A 124 -0.90 -3.15 12.32
C ILE A 124 -0.26 -3.67 11.04
N GLY A 125 -0.87 -3.42 9.88
CA GLY A 125 -0.30 -3.83 8.58
C GLY A 125 1.10 -3.25 8.37
N LEU A 126 1.27 -1.95 8.62
CA LEU A 126 2.59 -1.32 8.50
C LEU A 126 3.61 -1.87 9.50
N HIS A 127 3.18 -2.13 10.73
CA HIS A 127 4.04 -2.76 11.72
C HIS A 127 4.53 -4.14 11.24
N ASN A 128 3.64 -4.97 10.70
CA ASN A 128 4.00 -6.30 10.21
C ASN A 128 4.98 -6.24 9.03
N LEU A 129 4.80 -5.28 8.10
CA LEU A 129 5.78 -5.05 7.03
C LEU A 129 7.17 -4.73 7.60
N HIS A 130 7.24 -3.76 8.52
CA HIS A 130 8.50 -3.36 9.13
C HIS A 130 9.12 -4.48 9.98
N GLN A 131 8.33 -5.29 10.69
CA GLN A 131 8.85 -6.45 11.42
C GLN A 131 9.45 -7.52 10.49
N SER A 132 8.92 -7.67 9.28
CA SER A 132 9.47 -8.56 8.25
C SER A 132 10.64 -7.96 7.48
N CYS A 133 11.19 -6.82 7.93
CA CYS A 133 12.25 -6.06 7.25
C CYS A 133 11.86 -5.67 5.82
N VAL A 134 10.61 -5.25 5.63
CA VAL A 134 10.09 -4.76 4.35
C VAL A 134 9.72 -3.29 4.48
N ILE A 135 10.27 -2.43 3.61
CA ILE A 135 9.84 -1.05 3.42
C ILE A 135 8.84 -1.06 2.25
N HIS A 136 7.65 -0.48 2.46
CA HIS A 136 6.58 -0.55 1.46
C HIS A 136 6.80 0.43 0.29
N SER A 137 7.22 1.65 0.61
CA SER A 137 7.55 2.75 -0.30
C SER A 137 6.36 3.37 -1.06
N ASP A 138 5.22 2.69 -1.23
CA ASP A 138 4.03 3.26 -1.90
C ASP A 138 2.72 3.20 -1.07
N ILE A 139 2.74 3.64 0.20
CA ILE A 139 1.57 3.60 1.09
C ILE A 139 0.59 4.74 0.76
N LEU A 140 -0.31 4.50 -0.18
CA LEU A 140 -1.31 5.48 -0.60
C LEU A 140 -2.71 4.87 -0.59
N SER A 141 -3.76 5.70 -0.51
CA SER A 141 -5.14 5.19 -0.42
C SER A 141 -5.60 4.40 -1.64
N ARG A 142 -4.88 4.46 -2.76
CA ARG A 142 -5.10 3.57 -3.92
C ARG A 142 -4.60 2.14 -3.69
N ASN A 143 -3.61 1.96 -2.81
CA ASN A 143 -2.98 0.69 -2.43
C ASN A 143 -3.50 0.18 -1.08
N ILE A 144 -4.69 0.65 -0.68
CA ILE A 144 -5.42 0.14 0.47
C ILE A 144 -6.76 -0.36 -0.04
N LEU A 145 -7.05 -1.63 0.20
CA LEU A 145 -8.27 -2.29 -0.25
C LEU A 145 -9.25 -2.51 0.90
N LEU A 146 -10.54 -2.62 0.58
CA LEU A 146 -11.61 -2.92 1.52
C LEU A 146 -12.24 -4.27 1.22
N ASP A 147 -12.51 -5.05 2.26
CA ASP A 147 -13.37 -6.23 2.14
C ASP A 147 -14.87 -5.87 2.24
N GLY A 148 -15.74 -6.87 2.13
CA GLY A 148 -17.20 -6.69 2.25
C GLY A 148 -17.66 -6.23 3.64
N SER A 149 -16.81 -6.35 4.67
CA SER A 149 -17.07 -5.89 6.04
C SER A 149 -16.44 -4.52 6.34
N LEU A 150 -15.91 -3.84 5.32
CA LEU A 150 -15.20 -2.57 5.41
C LEU A 150 -13.94 -2.65 6.29
N ASN A 151 -13.28 -3.80 6.39
CA ASN A 151 -11.92 -3.88 6.91
C ASN A 151 -10.95 -3.41 5.83
N VAL A 152 -9.93 -2.66 6.23
CA VAL A 152 -8.87 -2.20 5.32
C VAL A 152 -7.64 -3.09 5.41
N ALA A 153 -6.98 -3.30 4.28
CA ALA A 153 -5.68 -3.96 4.21
C ALA A 153 -4.78 -3.28 3.18
N ILE A 154 -3.48 -3.21 3.45
CA ILE A 154 -2.46 -2.72 2.53
C ILE A 154 -2.24 -3.76 1.43
N CYS A 155 -2.07 -3.31 0.19
CA CYS A 155 -1.78 -4.15 -0.96
C CYS A 155 -0.66 -3.52 -1.82
N ASP A 156 -0.29 -4.24 -2.88
CA ASP A 156 0.65 -3.78 -3.92
C ASP A 156 2.09 -3.60 -3.41
N LEU A 157 2.84 -4.70 -3.38
CA LEU A 157 4.22 -4.74 -2.88
C LEU A 157 5.25 -4.52 -4.00
N GLY A 158 4.80 -4.07 -5.18
CA GLY A 158 5.66 -3.96 -6.37
C GLY A 158 6.77 -2.90 -6.25
N ALA A 159 6.58 -1.91 -5.38
CA ALA A 159 7.58 -0.88 -5.07
C ALA A 159 8.39 -1.18 -3.79
N SER A 160 8.10 -2.29 -3.11
CA SER A 160 8.67 -2.59 -1.80
C SER A 160 10.11 -3.09 -1.89
N SER A 161 10.86 -2.84 -0.83
CA SER A 161 12.26 -3.24 -0.68
C SER A 161 12.42 -4.19 0.49
N ILE A 162 13.14 -5.30 0.25
CA ILE A 162 13.51 -6.26 1.29
C ILE A 162 14.85 -5.80 1.88
N MET A 163 14.84 -5.47 3.17
CA MET A 163 16.03 -5.10 3.92
C MET A 163 16.72 -6.33 4.52
N PRO A 164 18.03 -6.23 4.82
CA PRO A 164 18.74 -7.27 5.58
C PRO A 164 18.06 -7.51 6.94
N ILE A 165 18.03 -8.77 7.39
CA ILE A 165 17.34 -9.19 8.63
C ILE A 165 18.00 -8.58 9.88
N ASP A 166 19.31 -8.33 9.82
CA ASP A 166 20.12 -7.73 10.87
C ASP A 166 20.19 -6.20 10.76
N ALA A 167 19.51 -5.59 9.79
CA ALA A 167 19.49 -4.15 9.64
C ALA A 167 18.75 -3.46 10.80
N VAL A 168 19.34 -2.39 11.31
CA VAL A 168 18.63 -1.45 12.18
C VAL A 168 17.74 -0.58 11.29
N LEU A 169 16.50 -1.01 11.07
CA LEU A 169 15.58 -0.37 10.11
C LEU A 169 15.33 1.12 10.35
N ALA A 170 15.49 1.59 11.59
CA ALA A 170 15.35 3.00 11.93
C ALA A 170 16.42 3.90 11.27
N ASP A 171 17.59 3.33 10.98
CA ASP A 171 18.74 4.00 10.37
C ASP A 171 18.95 3.57 8.91
N ALA A 172 18.15 2.61 8.42
CA ALA A 172 18.29 2.04 7.08
C ALA A 172 17.43 2.78 6.06
N VAL A 173 17.96 2.90 4.85
CA VAL A 173 17.25 3.34 3.66
C VAL A 173 17.45 2.33 2.53
N ASP A 174 16.48 2.21 1.63
CA ASP A 174 16.64 1.45 0.40
C ASP A 174 17.34 2.26 -0.70
N ASP A 175 17.51 1.66 -1.89
CA ASP A 175 18.16 2.29 -3.04
C ASP A 175 17.47 3.57 -3.52
N TYR A 176 16.20 3.77 -3.14
CA TYR A 176 15.39 4.95 -3.47
C TYR A 176 15.31 5.94 -2.29
N ASN A 177 16.14 5.77 -1.26
CA ASN A 177 16.13 6.55 -0.03
C ASN A 177 14.79 6.48 0.74
N CYS A 178 14.01 5.40 0.53
CA CYS A 178 12.82 5.12 1.33
C CYS A 178 13.24 4.46 2.64
N SER A 179 12.51 4.74 3.71
CA SER A 179 12.72 4.21 5.05
C SER A 179 11.40 3.92 5.75
N ILE A 180 11.47 3.35 6.95
CA ILE A 180 10.28 3.22 7.81
C ILE A 180 9.61 4.58 8.08
N TRP A 181 10.38 5.68 8.03
CA TRP A 181 9.87 7.03 8.26
C TRP A 181 9.11 7.57 7.07
N THR A 182 9.56 7.30 5.85
CA THR A 182 8.81 7.69 4.64
C THR A 182 7.48 6.94 4.56
N ASP A 183 7.47 5.65 4.89
CA ASP A 183 6.25 4.85 5.02
C ASP A 183 5.28 5.44 6.07
N LEU A 184 5.78 5.80 7.26
CA LEU A 184 4.97 6.43 8.30
C LEU A 184 4.39 7.78 7.86
N CYS A 185 5.16 8.57 7.11
CA CYS A 185 4.69 9.83 6.54
C CYS A 185 3.56 9.61 5.52
N GLN A 186 3.73 8.64 4.63
CA GLN A 186 2.72 8.24 3.65
C GLN A 186 1.45 7.70 4.33
N LEU A 187 1.59 6.91 5.40
CA LEU A 187 0.46 6.50 6.23
C LEU A 187 -0.25 7.71 6.87
N GLY A 188 0.51 8.73 7.30
CA GLY A 188 -0.03 10.01 7.76
C GLY A 188 -0.86 10.74 6.70
N ILE A 189 -0.45 10.67 5.42
CA ILE A 189 -1.22 11.18 4.28
C ILE A 189 -2.56 10.42 4.17
N VAL A 190 -2.54 9.09 4.21
CA VAL A 190 -3.76 8.27 4.19
C VAL A 190 -4.69 8.63 5.36
N PHE A 191 -4.13 8.78 6.56
CA PHE A 191 -4.88 9.18 7.75
C PHE A 191 -5.51 10.57 7.60
N TYR A 192 -4.82 11.52 6.97
CA TYR A 192 -5.39 12.81 6.61
C TYR A 192 -6.59 12.65 5.66
N GLU A 193 -6.48 11.82 4.61
CA GLU A 193 -7.57 11.61 3.66
C GLU A 193 -8.80 10.99 4.34
N ILE A 194 -8.58 9.96 5.17
CA ILE A 194 -9.64 9.33 5.97
C ILE A 194 -10.28 10.34 6.93
N ALA A 195 -9.46 11.10 7.65
CA ALA A 195 -9.91 12.00 8.70
C ALA A 195 -10.57 13.27 8.17
N THR A 196 -10.31 13.68 6.93
CA THR A 196 -10.84 14.93 6.37
C THR A 196 -11.80 14.72 5.21
N GLY A 197 -11.75 13.56 4.55
CA GLY A 197 -12.40 13.31 3.26
C GLY A 197 -11.76 14.08 2.10
N ARG A 198 -10.60 14.73 2.30
CA ARG A 198 -9.91 15.52 1.28
C ARG A 198 -8.72 14.75 0.74
N ARG A 199 -8.57 14.75 -0.58
CA ARG A 199 -7.38 14.20 -1.24
C ARG A 199 -6.22 15.17 -1.18
N THR A 200 -5.01 14.63 -1.17
CA THR A 200 -3.78 15.40 -1.32
C THR A 200 -2.98 14.90 -2.52
N SER A 201 -2.19 15.79 -3.12
CA SER A 201 -1.27 15.48 -4.23
C SER A 201 0.19 15.50 -3.80
N VAL A 202 0.46 15.36 -2.50
CA VAL A 202 1.83 15.31 -1.97
C VAL A 202 2.53 14.06 -2.49
N SER A 203 3.68 14.27 -3.12
CA SER A 203 4.62 13.22 -3.51
C SER A 203 5.87 13.33 -2.65
N LEU A 204 6.40 12.18 -2.20
CA LEU A 204 7.71 12.12 -1.55
C LEU A 204 8.87 12.03 -2.55
N TYR A 205 8.55 11.83 -3.82
CA TYR A 205 9.50 11.62 -4.90
C TYR A 205 9.68 12.91 -5.68
N HIS A 206 10.94 13.34 -5.85
CA HIS A 206 11.29 14.45 -6.73
C HIS A 206 11.58 13.93 -8.14
N HIS A 207 10.88 14.48 -9.14
CA HIS A 207 11.18 14.22 -10.54
C HIS A 207 12.32 15.13 -11.00
N SER A 208 13.56 14.75 -10.71
CA SER A 208 14.74 15.42 -11.24
C SER A 208 15.23 14.77 -12.55
N GLY A 209 14.35 14.62 -13.54
CA GLY A 209 14.71 14.37 -14.95
C GLY A 209 15.47 13.08 -15.32
N SER A 210 15.97 12.30 -14.36
CA SER A 210 16.49 10.94 -14.53
C SER A 210 15.55 9.93 -13.86
N ASP A 211 15.52 8.71 -14.36
CA ASP A 211 14.65 7.60 -13.90
C ASP A 211 14.77 7.26 -12.39
N ASP A 212 15.74 7.84 -11.69
CA ASP A 212 16.00 7.62 -10.27
C ASP A 212 15.32 8.69 -9.39
N SER A 213 14.00 8.59 -9.22
CA SER A 213 13.31 9.45 -8.25
C SER A 213 13.63 9.01 -6.82
N VAL A 214 14.51 9.73 -6.15
CA VAL A 214 14.88 9.50 -4.74
C VAL A 214 13.83 10.12 -3.82
N ALA A 215 13.39 9.37 -2.80
CA ALA A 215 12.45 9.83 -1.79
C ALA A 215 13.09 10.85 -0.84
N ARG A 216 12.33 11.85 -0.41
CA ARG A 216 12.71 12.78 0.65
C ARG A 216 11.58 12.95 1.64
N PHE A 217 11.92 12.94 2.94
CA PHE A 217 10.95 13.29 3.96
C PHE A 217 10.49 14.74 3.72
N PRO A 218 9.17 15.00 3.60
CA PRO A 218 8.70 16.29 3.15
C PRO A 218 8.81 17.32 4.28
N SER A 219 9.14 18.57 3.93
CA SER A 219 9.01 19.67 4.87
C SER A 219 7.54 19.93 5.20
N ARG A 220 7.28 20.44 6.42
CA ARG A 220 5.91 20.57 6.93
C ARG A 220 5.01 21.46 6.07
N ASP A 221 5.56 22.42 5.35
CA ASP A 221 4.87 23.33 4.42
C ASP A 221 4.35 22.64 3.15
N MET A 222 4.96 21.53 2.73
CA MET A 222 4.43 20.71 1.63
C MET A 222 3.21 19.89 2.06
N LEU A 223 3.02 19.67 3.37
CA LEU A 223 1.96 18.85 3.90
C LEU A 223 0.68 19.65 4.19
N PRO A 224 -0.52 19.07 4.01
CA PRO A 224 -1.77 19.77 4.24
C PRO A 224 -1.91 20.37 5.64
N ALA A 225 -2.59 21.51 5.74
CA ALA A 225 -2.95 22.08 7.04
C ALA A 225 -3.98 21.19 7.76
N LEU A 226 -3.77 20.95 9.05
CA LEU A 226 -4.69 20.21 9.91
C LEU A 226 -5.49 21.16 10.81
N GLY A 227 -6.80 21.15 10.65
CA GLY A 227 -7.71 21.90 11.52
C GLY A 227 -7.65 21.39 12.97
N LYS A 228 -7.80 22.31 13.94
CA LYS A 228 -7.77 21.99 15.38
C LYS A 228 -8.86 20.99 15.80
N GLN A 229 -9.95 20.90 15.04
CA GLN A 229 -11.10 20.02 15.24
C GLN A 229 -10.90 18.57 14.76
N ILE A 230 -9.79 18.27 14.07
CA ILE A 230 -9.52 16.90 13.63
C ILE A 230 -9.12 16.06 14.84
N TRP A 231 -9.94 15.07 15.19
CA TRP A 231 -9.73 14.23 16.39
C TRP A 231 -8.39 13.48 16.38
N ALA A 232 -7.90 13.10 15.18
CA ALA A 232 -6.64 12.38 14.99
C ALA A 232 -5.43 13.28 14.74
N ARG A 233 -5.55 14.60 14.95
CA ARG A 233 -4.52 15.59 14.60
C ARG A 233 -3.13 15.21 15.14
N ASP A 234 -3.05 14.84 16.42
CA ASP A 234 -1.79 14.47 17.07
C ASP A 234 -1.13 13.23 16.42
N ILE A 235 -1.93 12.23 16.02
CA ILE A 235 -1.42 11.04 15.32
C ILE A 235 -0.83 11.44 13.97
N ILE A 236 -1.56 12.24 13.19
CA ILE A 236 -1.14 12.65 11.84
C ILE A 236 0.08 13.57 11.89
N GLU A 237 0.10 14.57 12.78
CA GLU A 237 1.28 15.45 12.94
C GLU A 237 2.52 14.68 13.41
N THR A 238 2.34 13.58 14.15
CA THR A 238 3.47 12.72 14.55
C THR A 238 4.00 11.89 13.38
N CYS A 239 3.12 11.38 12.51
CA CYS A 239 3.52 10.74 11.24
C CYS A 239 4.31 11.70 10.33
N TRP A 240 4.00 12.99 10.39
CA TRP A 240 4.61 14.06 9.58
C TRP A 240 5.84 14.70 10.22
N ARG A 241 6.40 14.04 11.24
CA ARG A 241 7.71 14.37 11.80
C ARG A 241 8.61 13.17 11.58
N GLU A 242 9.74 13.38 10.91
CA GLU A 242 10.73 12.33 10.73
C GLU A 242 11.21 11.82 12.09
N GLY A 243 11.23 10.50 12.27
CA GLY A 243 11.49 9.88 13.58
C GLY A 243 10.42 10.14 14.65
N GLY A 244 9.24 10.68 14.30
CA GLY A 244 8.24 11.17 15.26
C GLY A 244 7.70 10.13 16.23
N TYR A 245 7.71 8.85 15.85
CA TYR A 245 7.35 7.73 16.72
C TYR A 245 8.56 7.04 17.37
N GLY A 246 9.80 7.47 17.06
CA GLY A 246 11.02 6.84 17.57
C GLY A 246 11.08 5.34 17.29
N ALA A 247 11.91 4.62 18.04
CA ALA A 247 12.19 3.19 17.83
C ALA A 247 10.94 2.28 17.83
N VAL A 248 9.80 2.71 18.37
CA VAL A 248 8.57 1.91 18.36
C VAL A 248 7.81 1.95 17.03
N GLY A 249 8.12 2.91 16.14
CA GLY A 249 7.53 3.00 14.81
C GLY A 249 5.99 3.00 14.81
N ALA A 250 5.38 2.20 13.93
CA ALA A 250 3.93 2.11 13.79
C ALA A 250 3.18 1.66 15.08
N VAL A 251 3.85 0.96 16.01
CA VAL A 251 3.26 0.60 17.32
C VAL A 251 2.91 1.85 18.14
N GLY A 252 3.66 2.93 17.96
CA GLY A 252 3.37 4.21 18.61
C GLY A 252 2.00 4.79 18.22
N ILE A 253 1.50 4.50 17.02
CA ILE A 253 0.15 4.88 16.58
C ILE A 253 -0.90 4.14 17.40
N LEU A 254 -0.72 2.83 17.59
CA LEU A 254 -1.63 1.98 18.38
C LEU A 254 -1.72 2.47 19.83
N ALA A 255 -0.58 2.80 20.44
CA ALA A 255 -0.54 3.36 21.79
C ALA A 255 -1.30 4.69 21.90
N LYS A 256 -1.25 5.55 20.87
CA LYS A 256 -2.04 6.79 20.84
C LYS A 256 -3.54 6.50 20.67
N LEU A 257 -3.92 5.55 19.82
CA LEU A 257 -5.32 5.14 19.62
C LEU A 257 -5.94 4.56 20.91
N ASP A 258 -5.22 3.72 21.64
CA ASP A 258 -5.71 3.07 22.86
C ASP A 258 -5.95 4.11 23.98
N LYS A 259 -5.06 5.10 24.13
CA LYS A 259 -5.24 6.22 25.06
C LYS A 259 -6.52 7.02 24.79
N MET A 260 -6.92 7.15 23.52
CA MET A 260 -8.16 7.83 23.12
C MET A 260 -9.44 7.00 23.38
N GLN A 261 -9.31 5.69 23.60
CA GLN A 261 -10.45 4.84 24.00
C GLN A 261 -10.66 4.87 25.52
N GLY A 262 -9.59 4.86 26.30
CA GLY A 262 -9.64 4.92 27.77
C GLY A 262 -10.20 6.23 28.33
N SER A 263 -10.11 7.33 27.58
CA SER A 263 -10.61 8.65 27.97
C SER A 263 -12.14 8.84 27.81
N ARG A 264 -12.84 7.90 27.17
CA ARG A 264 -14.32 7.87 27.08
C ARG A 264 -14.99 7.08 28.23
N ARG A 265 -14.21 6.39 29.07
CA ARG A 265 -14.71 5.55 30.18
C ARG A 265 -14.58 6.19 31.57
N ARG A 266 -14.31 7.50 31.64
CA ARG A 266 -14.28 8.28 32.88
C ARG A 266 -15.27 9.42 32.80
#